data_AF-A0A0D1C7G9-F1
#
_entry.id   AF-A0A0D1C7G9-F1
#
_cell.length_a   1.000
_cell.length_b   1.000
_cell.length_c   1.000
_cell.angle_alpha   90.00
_cell.angle_beta   90.00
_cell.angle_gamma   90.00
#
_symmetry.space_group_name_H-M   'P 1'
#
loop_
_entity.id
_entity.type
_entity.pdbx_description
1 polymer ?
#
loop_
_entity_poly.entity_id
_entity_poly.type
_entity_poly.pdbx_seq_one_letter_code
_entity_poly.pdbx_strand_id
1 'polypeptide(L)'
;MFNASNTKKSRTSRRSKAAVVAALGLGMVAAPFALAAPAQAAGTNYACSVTPLRPAFAGFNSSGVKLVDYQIQVRCNADRYINITQQRWEEDDWPNPDDHLGTTNFSRHLNQYSGTVTIHNVRTLVDGEIGNEELYQKVSFQEGSNGVWSPYTGWYTSGVTSMSN
;
A
#
# COMPACT_ATOMS: atom_id res chain seq x y z
N MET A 1 42.67 -30.34 -54.55
CA MET A 1 41.58 -29.52 -55.11
C MET A 1 40.54 -29.29 -54.02
N PHE A 2 40.11 -28.05 -53.85
CA PHE A 2 39.14 -27.55 -52.86
C PHE A 2 37.76 -28.21 -53.00
N ASN A 3 36.93 -28.34 -51.94
CA ASN A 3 36.02 -27.27 -51.51
C ASN A 3 35.06 -27.68 -50.35
N ALA A 4 34.77 -26.67 -49.52
CA ALA A 4 33.56 -26.28 -48.77
C ALA A 4 32.68 -27.25 -47.94
N SER A 5 32.35 -26.71 -46.76
CA SER A 5 31.40 -27.08 -45.70
C SER A 5 29.91 -27.14 -46.10
N ASN A 6 29.10 -27.92 -45.36
CA ASN A 6 27.91 -27.33 -44.70
C ASN A 6 27.31 -28.13 -43.54
N THR A 7 26.74 -27.34 -42.64
CA THR A 7 26.12 -27.55 -41.33
C THR A 7 24.83 -28.40 -41.33
N LYS A 8 24.53 -29.10 -40.22
CA LYS A 8 23.17 -29.18 -39.62
C LYS A 8 23.24 -29.73 -38.18
N LYS A 9 22.74 -28.95 -37.22
CA LYS A 9 22.63 -29.28 -35.79
C LYS A 9 21.15 -29.50 -35.47
N SER A 10 20.77 -30.69 -34.96
CA SER A 10 19.39 -31.03 -34.62
C SER A 10 19.27 -31.62 -33.20
N ARG A 11 18.75 -30.76 -32.32
CA ARG A 11 17.81 -30.93 -31.20
C ARG A 11 17.49 -32.31 -30.55
N THR A 12 17.62 -32.27 -29.20
CA THR A 12 16.69 -32.72 -28.13
C THR A 12 16.74 -34.16 -27.60
N SER A 13 16.49 -34.22 -26.28
CA SER A 13 15.99 -35.34 -25.46
C SER A 13 17.02 -36.08 -24.61
N ARG A 14 17.12 -35.69 -23.32
CA ARG A 14 17.50 -36.61 -22.24
C ARG A 14 16.37 -36.65 -21.21
N ARG A 15 15.50 -37.65 -21.33
CA ARG A 15 14.71 -38.21 -20.24
C ARG A 15 15.32 -39.56 -19.88
N SER A 16 15.87 -39.70 -18.67
CA SER A 16 16.15 -41.00 -18.07
C SER A 16 16.01 -40.92 -16.55
N LYS A 17 14.83 -41.31 -16.08
CA LYS A 17 14.52 -42.15 -14.91
C LYS A 17 15.43 -42.01 -13.69
N ALA A 18 14.89 -41.39 -12.64
CA ALA A 18 15.42 -41.50 -11.28
C ALA A 18 15.24 -42.94 -10.76
N ALA A 19 16.33 -43.55 -10.32
CA ALA A 19 16.33 -44.76 -9.51
C ALA A 19 16.71 -44.36 -8.07
N VAL A 20 15.80 -44.60 -7.13
CA VAL A 20 16.04 -44.43 -5.69
C VAL A 20 16.64 -45.72 -5.16
N VAL A 21 17.84 -45.63 -4.59
CA VAL A 21 18.44 -46.70 -3.77
C VAL A 21 18.76 -46.10 -2.41
N ALA A 22 18.11 -46.61 -1.37
CA ALA A 22 18.40 -46.30 0.02
C ALA A 22 19.53 -47.22 0.52
N ALA A 23 20.49 -46.65 1.25
CA ALA A 23 21.45 -47.39 2.06
C ALA A 23 21.66 -46.65 3.38
N LEU A 24 21.49 -47.37 4.50
CA LEU A 24 21.66 -46.91 5.88
C LEU A 24 23.13 -46.96 6.29
N GLY A 25 23.61 -45.92 6.99
CA GLY A 25 24.91 -45.90 7.68
C GLY A 25 24.93 -44.80 8.75
N LEU A 26 25.18 -45.20 10.00
CA LEU A 26 25.20 -44.36 11.20
C LEU A 26 26.47 -43.48 11.28
N GLY A 27 26.29 -42.17 11.43
CA GLY A 27 27.32 -41.21 11.80
C GLY A 27 26.70 -40.05 12.58
N MET A 28 27.22 -39.77 13.78
CA MET A 28 26.68 -38.79 14.74
C MET A 28 27.21 -37.36 14.46
N VAL A 29 26.29 -36.37 14.44
CA VAL A 29 26.38 -34.98 14.99
C VAL A 29 27.42 -34.04 14.33
N ALA A 30 27.15 -32.80 13.90
CA ALA A 30 26.00 -31.90 13.94
C ALA A 30 26.04 -31.01 12.68
N ALA A 31 24.97 -30.97 11.90
CA ALA A 31 24.76 -29.85 11.01
C ALA A 31 24.22 -28.69 11.86
N PRO A 32 24.79 -27.47 11.82
CA PRO A 32 24.07 -26.31 12.30
C PRO A 32 22.89 -26.11 11.36
N PHE A 33 21.75 -26.68 11.71
CA PHE A 33 20.49 -26.06 11.32
C PHE A 33 20.52 -24.69 11.99
N ALA A 34 20.95 -23.67 11.24
CA ALA A 34 20.58 -22.32 11.56
C ALA A 34 19.04 -22.32 11.52
N LEU A 35 18.43 -22.53 12.69
CA LEU A 35 17.05 -22.18 12.92
C LEU A 35 17.01 -20.70 12.59
N ALA A 36 16.53 -20.37 11.38
CA ALA A 36 15.94 -19.08 11.15
C ALA A 36 14.81 -19.02 12.18
N ALA A 37 15.09 -18.43 13.34
CA ALA A 37 14.03 -18.03 14.24
C ALA A 37 13.06 -17.25 13.34
N PRO A 38 11.75 -17.53 13.38
CA PRO A 38 10.82 -16.63 12.73
C PRO A 38 11.18 -15.26 13.27
N ALA A 39 11.48 -14.30 12.39
CA ALA A 39 11.52 -12.91 12.78
C ALA A 39 10.15 -12.69 13.40
N GLN A 40 10.09 -12.67 14.74
CA GLN A 40 8.83 -12.54 15.42
C GLN A 40 8.28 -11.22 14.94
N ALA A 41 7.20 -11.27 14.16
CA ALA A 41 6.39 -10.12 13.88
C ALA A 41 5.93 -9.65 15.25
N ALA A 42 6.71 -8.74 15.86
CA ALA A 42 6.25 -7.96 16.97
C ALA A 42 4.97 -7.33 16.45
N GLY A 43 3.82 -7.85 16.90
CA GLY A 43 2.52 -7.32 16.53
C GLY A 43 2.61 -5.84 16.79
N THR A 44 2.66 -5.05 15.72
CA THR A 44 2.92 -3.62 15.85
C THR A 44 1.65 -3.05 16.44
N ASN A 45 1.64 -2.86 17.75
CA ASN A 45 0.56 -2.20 18.43
C ASN A 45 0.76 -0.70 18.21
N TYR A 46 0.14 -0.18 17.15
CA TYR A 46 0.13 1.26 16.88
C TYR A 46 -0.59 1.98 18.03
N ALA A 47 0.03 3.02 18.57
CA ALA A 47 -0.57 3.89 19.57
C ALA A 47 -1.53 4.91 18.94
N CYS A 48 -1.46 5.11 17.62
CA CYS A 48 -2.33 5.99 16.87
C CYS A 48 -3.34 5.24 16.00
N SER A 49 -4.55 5.79 15.89
CA SER A 49 -5.54 5.44 14.89
C SER A 49 -5.61 6.54 13.84
N VAL A 50 -5.54 6.17 12.56
CA VAL A 50 -5.72 7.05 11.41
C VAL A 50 -6.90 6.53 10.60
N THR A 51 -7.90 7.37 10.40
CA THR A 51 -9.15 6.98 9.73
C THR A 51 -9.45 7.95 8.59
N PRO A 52 -9.46 7.48 7.33
CA PRO A 52 -9.91 8.31 6.23
C PRO A 52 -11.44 8.45 6.32
N LEU A 53 -11.94 9.68 6.24
CA LEU A 53 -13.38 9.92 6.18
C LEU A 53 -13.88 9.88 4.74
N ARG A 54 -15.18 9.69 4.57
CA ARG A 54 -15.82 9.88 3.27
C ARG A 54 -15.56 11.31 2.76
N PRO A 55 -15.17 11.53 1.48
CA PRO A 55 -14.97 12.87 0.93
C PRO A 55 -16.23 13.72 1.02
N ALA A 56 -16.08 15.02 1.30
CA ALA A 56 -17.21 15.93 1.52
C ALA A 56 -17.10 17.19 0.67
N PHE A 57 -18.24 17.73 0.24
CA PHE A 57 -18.30 19.01 -0.46
C PHE A 57 -17.76 20.13 0.45
N ALA A 58 -16.87 20.95 -0.09
CA ALA A 58 -16.13 21.97 0.63
C ALA A 58 -16.38 23.40 0.10
N GLY A 59 -17.41 23.58 -0.73
CA GLY A 59 -17.74 24.87 -1.34
C GLY A 59 -17.24 24.98 -2.77
N PHE A 60 -17.02 26.21 -3.20
CA PHE A 60 -16.50 26.54 -4.53
C PHE A 60 -15.26 27.43 -4.38
N ASN A 61 -14.30 27.31 -5.29
CA ASN A 61 -13.21 28.27 -5.38
C ASN A 61 -13.68 29.58 -6.03
N SER A 62 -12.80 30.58 -6.12
CA SER A 62 -13.09 31.89 -6.71
C SER A 62 -13.51 31.85 -8.19
N SER A 63 -13.24 30.76 -8.89
CA SER A 63 -13.61 30.54 -10.29
C SER A 63 -14.93 29.76 -10.45
N GLY A 64 -15.61 29.46 -9.34
CA GLY A 64 -16.86 28.68 -9.35
C GLY A 64 -16.68 27.17 -9.50
N VAL A 65 -15.45 26.65 -9.36
CA VAL A 65 -15.18 25.20 -9.42
C VAL A 65 -15.44 24.58 -8.06
N LYS A 66 -16.17 23.46 -8.05
CA LYS A 66 -16.52 22.69 -6.85
C LYS A 66 -15.26 22.19 -6.12
N LEU A 67 -15.29 22.24 -4.80
CA LEU A 67 -14.21 21.78 -3.92
C LEU A 67 -14.65 20.55 -3.14
N VAL A 68 -13.72 19.62 -2.95
CA VAL A 68 -13.88 18.37 -2.21
C VAL A 68 -12.82 18.30 -1.12
N ASP A 69 -13.23 18.03 0.11
CA ASP A 69 -12.34 17.84 1.25
C ASP A 69 -12.20 16.35 1.59
N TYR A 70 -10.97 15.86 1.49
CA TYR A 70 -10.58 14.50 1.81
C TYR A 70 -10.02 14.46 3.23
N GLN A 71 -10.94 14.42 4.21
CA GLN A 71 -10.60 14.51 5.63
C GLN A 71 -9.99 13.21 6.18
N ILE A 72 -9.03 13.34 7.08
CA ILE A 72 -8.43 12.23 7.83
C ILE A 72 -8.53 12.53 9.32
N GLN A 73 -9.16 11.66 10.10
CA GLN A 73 -9.13 11.75 11.55
C GLN A 73 -7.95 10.98 12.12
N VAL A 74 -7.23 11.63 13.03
CA VAL A 74 -6.07 11.06 13.69
C VAL A 74 -6.23 11.21 15.19
N ARG A 75 -6.01 10.12 15.92
CA ARG A 75 -5.97 10.12 17.39
C ARG A 75 -4.82 9.27 17.85
N CYS A 76 -4.07 9.73 18.84
CA CYS A 76 -3.00 8.96 19.47
C CYS A 76 -3.24 8.83 20.96
N ASN A 77 -2.91 7.66 21.51
CA ASN A 77 -2.98 7.37 22.94
C ASN A 77 -1.60 7.44 23.62
N ALA A 78 -0.55 7.75 22.86
CA ALA A 78 0.80 7.99 23.35
C ALA A 78 1.48 9.07 22.47
N ASP A 79 2.56 9.66 22.98
CA ASP A 79 3.37 10.63 22.23
C ASP A 79 4.04 9.95 21.02
N ARG A 80 3.67 10.41 19.81
CA ARG A 80 4.06 9.81 18.53
C ARG A 80 4.22 10.87 17.44
N TYR A 81 5.29 10.70 16.66
CA TYR A 81 5.34 11.25 15.31
C TYR A 81 4.59 10.31 14.37
N ILE A 82 3.86 10.86 13.41
CA ILE A 82 3.06 10.08 12.46
C ILE A 82 3.35 10.61 11.07
N ASN A 83 3.64 9.70 10.15
CA ASN A 83 3.67 10.00 8.72
C ASN A 83 2.51 9.27 8.06
N ILE A 84 1.72 10.01 7.28
CA ILE A 84 0.53 9.51 6.60
C ILE A 84 0.70 9.74 5.11
N THR A 85 0.54 8.69 4.32
CA THR A 85 0.40 8.74 2.88
C THR A 85 -1.08 8.64 2.55
N GLN A 86 -1.62 9.61 1.81
CA GLN A 86 -2.98 9.61 1.31
C GLN A 86 -2.97 9.47 -0.22
N GLN A 87 -3.84 8.63 -0.76
CA GLN A 87 -4.20 8.58 -2.17
C GLN A 87 -5.67 8.94 -2.34
N ARG A 88 -6.00 9.68 -3.39
CA ARG A 88 -7.37 10.03 -3.78
C ARG A 88 -7.70 9.35 -5.09
N TRP A 89 -8.94 8.89 -5.20
CA TRP A 89 -9.40 8.05 -6.28
C TRP A 89 -10.81 8.47 -6.70
N GLU A 90 -11.09 8.26 -7.96
CA GLU A 90 -12.40 8.26 -8.58
C GLU A 90 -12.73 6.79 -8.92
N GLU A 91 -13.95 6.34 -8.63
CA GLU A 91 -14.39 4.95 -8.78
C GLU A 91 -15.09 4.79 -10.12
N ASP A 92 -14.53 3.90 -10.95
CA ASP A 92 -14.99 3.65 -12.30
C ASP A 92 -15.86 2.37 -12.35
N ASP A 93 -16.81 2.33 -13.29
CA ASP A 93 -17.56 1.11 -13.56
C ASP A 93 -16.71 0.06 -14.29
N TRP A 94 -16.86 -1.21 -13.88
CA TRP A 94 -16.20 -2.33 -14.56
C TRP A 94 -16.55 -2.35 -16.06
N PRO A 95 -15.57 -2.49 -16.97
CA PRO A 95 -14.21 -3.00 -16.77
C PRO A 95 -13.11 -1.97 -16.54
N ASN A 96 -13.45 -0.69 -16.41
CA ASN A 96 -12.45 0.35 -16.20
C ASN A 96 -11.93 0.29 -14.76
N PRO A 97 -10.61 0.49 -14.55
CA PRO A 97 -10.06 0.63 -13.22
C PRO A 97 -10.22 2.07 -12.70
N ASP A 98 -10.50 2.22 -11.41
CA ASP A 98 -10.51 3.50 -10.69
C ASP A 98 -9.36 4.44 -11.06
N ASP A 99 -9.69 5.72 -11.25
CA ASP A 99 -8.75 6.76 -11.62
C ASP A 99 -8.01 7.35 -10.41
N HIS A 100 -6.68 7.37 -10.48
CA HIS A 100 -5.84 7.93 -9.42
C HIS A 100 -5.72 9.46 -9.54
N LEU A 101 -6.38 10.19 -8.65
CA LEU A 101 -6.42 11.66 -8.62
C LEU A 101 -5.22 12.31 -7.92
N GLY A 102 -4.39 11.52 -7.24
CA GLY A 102 -3.11 11.99 -6.70
C GLY A 102 -2.82 11.57 -5.26
N THR A 103 -1.54 11.72 -4.92
CA THR A 103 -0.97 11.37 -3.61
C THR A 103 -0.63 12.62 -2.82
N THR A 104 -0.82 12.60 -1.50
CA THR A 104 -0.36 13.66 -0.59
C THR A 104 0.19 13.03 0.70
N ASN A 105 1.31 13.56 1.20
CA ASN A 105 1.92 13.11 2.44
C ASN A 105 1.69 14.14 3.55
N PHE A 106 1.40 13.66 4.76
CA PHE A 106 1.24 14.48 5.95
C PHE A 106 2.14 13.97 7.07
N SER A 107 2.66 14.91 7.87
CA SER A 107 3.33 14.59 9.13
C SER A 107 2.69 15.34 10.28
N ARG A 108 2.53 14.66 11.41
CA ARG A 108 2.02 15.23 12.66
C ARG A 108 2.79 14.68 13.85
N HIS A 109 2.87 15.46 14.91
CA HIS A 109 3.30 15.00 16.23
C HIS A 109 2.10 15.18 17.17
N LEU A 110 1.62 14.08 17.74
CA LEU A 110 0.41 14.05 18.55
C LEU A 110 0.64 13.18 19.78
N ASN A 111 -0.14 13.43 20.83
CA ASN A 111 -0.15 12.64 22.05
C ASN A 111 -1.57 12.46 22.57
N GLN A 112 -1.73 11.79 23.72
CA GLN A 112 -3.02 11.50 24.33
C GLN A 112 -3.87 12.73 24.66
N TYR A 113 -3.25 13.91 24.80
CA TYR A 113 -3.94 15.17 25.12
C TYR A 113 -4.32 15.95 23.87
N SER A 114 -3.80 15.61 22.70
CA SER A 114 -4.18 16.25 21.43
C SER A 114 -5.63 16.00 21.03
N GLY A 115 -6.28 14.99 21.62
CA GLY A 115 -7.61 14.57 21.24
C GLY A 115 -7.64 13.97 19.83
N THR A 116 -8.79 14.10 19.17
CA THR A 116 -8.94 13.72 17.76
C THR A 116 -8.65 14.95 16.91
N VAL A 117 -7.68 14.84 16.01
CA VAL A 117 -7.28 15.89 15.06
C VAL A 117 -7.80 15.53 13.68
N THR A 118 -8.43 16.48 13.00
CA THR A 118 -8.81 16.35 11.60
C THR A 118 -7.77 17.02 10.71
N ILE A 119 -7.24 16.27 9.76
CA ILE A 119 -6.41 16.79 8.67
C ILE A 119 -7.33 17.01 7.47
N HIS A 120 -7.33 18.22 6.94
CA HIS A 120 -8.10 18.59 5.75
C HIS A 120 -7.19 18.55 4.51
N ASN A 121 -7.70 18.01 3.41
CA ASN A 121 -7.04 18.08 2.11
C ASN A 121 -8.08 18.46 1.06
N VAL A 122 -8.23 19.77 0.90
CA VAL A 122 -9.17 20.33 -0.06
C VAL A 122 -8.56 20.34 -1.45
N ARG A 123 -9.29 19.80 -2.42
CA ARG A 123 -8.95 19.80 -3.85
C ARG A 123 -10.14 20.24 -4.67
N THR A 124 -9.87 20.69 -5.89
CA THR A 124 -10.90 20.83 -6.90
C THR A 124 -11.50 19.47 -7.19
N LEU A 125 -12.82 19.42 -7.39
CA LEU A 125 -13.46 18.29 -8.02
C LEU A 125 -12.80 18.09 -9.40
N VAL A 126 -12.39 16.86 -9.67
CA VAL A 126 -11.96 16.46 -11.01
C VAL A 126 -13.25 16.14 -11.76
N ASP A 127 -13.38 16.66 -12.98
CA ASP A 127 -14.47 16.35 -13.90
C ASP A 127 -13.89 15.37 -14.92
N GLY A 128 -13.99 14.08 -14.61
CA GLY A 128 -13.45 12.98 -15.39
C GLY A 128 -14.42 12.48 -16.45
N GLU A 129 -15.73 12.56 -16.16
CA GLU A 129 -16.75 11.92 -16.97
C GLU A 129 -18.12 12.62 -17.01
N ILE A 130 -18.98 12.13 -17.91
CA ILE A 130 -20.37 12.60 -17.99
C ILE A 130 -21.16 11.98 -16.84
N GLY A 131 -21.37 12.74 -15.77
CA GLY A 131 -22.18 12.26 -14.67
C GLY A 131 -21.88 12.97 -13.36
N ASN A 132 -22.08 12.20 -12.28
CA ASN A 132 -21.47 12.52 -11.01
C ASN A 132 -20.08 11.89 -10.98
N GLU A 133 -19.27 12.33 -10.03
CA GLU A 133 -17.94 11.80 -9.76
C GLU A 133 -18.01 10.99 -8.46
N GLU A 134 -17.58 9.73 -8.51
CA GLU A 134 -17.60 8.79 -7.39
C GLU A 134 -16.24 8.80 -6.65
N LEU A 135 -16.12 9.67 -5.65
CA LEU A 135 -14.83 9.96 -5.02
C LEU A 135 -14.60 9.16 -3.74
N TYR A 136 -13.38 8.69 -3.56
CA TYR A 136 -12.93 8.10 -2.31
C TYR A 136 -11.43 8.30 -2.05
N GLN A 137 -10.96 7.89 -0.87
CA GLN A 137 -9.54 7.98 -0.50
C GLN A 137 -9.04 6.75 0.24
N LYS A 138 -7.72 6.53 0.12
CA LYS A 138 -6.96 5.52 0.83
C LYS A 138 -5.88 6.20 1.68
N VAL A 139 -5.63 5.71 2.89
CA VAL A 139 -4.52 6.17 3.73
C VAL A 139 -3.70 5.01 4.27
N SER A 140 -2.39 5.18 4.32
CA SER A 140 -1.44 4.29 4.99
C SER A 140 -0.56 5.15 5.89
N PHE A 141 -0.19 4.66 7.06
CA PHE A 141 0.60 5.45 8.00
C PHE A 141 1.65 4.61 8.72
N GLN A 142 2.65 5.29 9.25
CA GLN A 142 3.60 4.74 10.23
C GLN A 142 3.69 5.70 11.41
N GLU A 143 4.06 5.18 12.58
CA GLU A 143 4.31 5.98 13.78
C GLU A 143 5.75 5.82 14.27
N GLY A 144 6.27 6.86 14.89
CA GLY A 144 7.64 6.93 15.38
C GLY A 144 7.72 7.46 16.80
N SER A 145 8.64 6.88 17.58
CA SER A 145 8.98 7.34 18.93
C SER A 145 10.46 7.09 19.20
N ASN A 146 11.16 8.07 19.78
CA ASN A 146 12.59 7.98 20.13
C ASN A 146 13.49 7.53 18.96
N GLY A 147 13.19 8.01 17.74
CA GLY A 147 13.94 7.67 16.53
C GLY A 147 13.64 6.29 15.93
N VAL A 148 12.82 5.47 16.58
CA VAL A 148 12.35 4.17 16.07
C VAL A 148 11.00 4.36 15.39
N TRP A 149 10.86 3.82 14.18
CA TRP A 149 9.63 3.88 13.40
C TRP A 149 9.03 2.50 13.20
N SER A 150 7.71 2.42 13.24
CA SER A 150 6.96 1.25 12.77
C SER A 150 7.12 1.09 11.25
N PRO A 151 6.84 -0.10 10.70
CA PRO A 151 6.48 -0.19 9.28
C PRO A 151 5.22 0.65 8.99
N TYR A 152 4.97 0.91 7.71
CA TYR A 152 3.68 1.43 7.27
C TYR A 152 2.59 0.36 7.45
N THR A 153 1.38 0.80 7.79
CA THR A 153 0.18 -0.02 7.75
C THR A 153 -0.19 -0.42 6.32
N GLY A 154 -1.11 -1.38 6.19
CA GLY A 154 -1.90 -1.51 4.97
C GLY A 154 -2.73 -0.24 4.68
N TRP A 155 -3.38 -0.23 3.52
CA TRP A 155 -4.27 0.86 3.14
C TRP A 155 -5.62 0.73 3.84
N TYR A 156 -6.05 1.80 4.49
CA TYR A 156 -7.42 2.01 4.96
C TYR A 156 -8.17 2.81 3.92
N THR A 157 -9.36 2.35 3.54
CA THR A 157 -10.18 2.99 2.49
C THR A 157 -11.39 3.68 3.13
N SER A 158 -11.75 4.87 2.66
CA SER A 158 -12.98 5.55 3.05
C SER A 158 -14.20 4.92 2.38
N GLY A 159 -15.40 5.39 2.76
CA GLY A 159 -16.56 5.26 1.87
C GLY A 159 -16.44 6.18 0.65
N VAL A 160 -17.22 5.85 -0.39
CA VAL A 160 -17.39 6.63 -1.62
C VAL A 160 -18.40 7.76 -1.42
N THR A 161 -18.23 8.87 -2.14
CA THR A 161 -19.22 9.94 -2.31
C THR A 161 -19.44 10.21 -3.79
N SER A 162 -20.70 10.15 -4.23
CA SER A 162 -21.10 10.65 -5.55
C SER A 162 -21.36 12.15 -5.47
N MET A 163 -20.70 12.95 -6.32
CA MET A 163 -20.90 14.40 -6.41
C MET A 163 -21.13 14.81 -7.85
N SER A 164 -22.18 15.61 -8.12
CA SER A 164 -22.32 16.18 -9.47
C SER A 164 -21.11 17.04 -9.80
N ASN A 165 -20.77 17.17 -11.08
CA ASN A 165 -19.98 18.31 -11.56
C ASN A 165 -20.75 19.63 -11.35
#